data_AF-A0A1G6HNV6-F1
#
_entry.id   AF-A0A1G6HNV6-F1
#
_cell.length_a   1.000
_cell.length_b   1.000
_cell.length_c   1.000
_cell.angle_alpha   90.00
_cell.angle_beta   90.00
_cell.angle_gamma   90.00
#
_symmetry.space_group_name_H-M   'P 1'
#
loop_
_entity.id
_entity.type
_entity.pdbx_description
1 polymer ?
#
loop_
_entity_poly.entity_id
_entity_poly.type
_entity_poly.pdbx_seq_one_letter_code
_entity_poly.pdbx_strand_id
1 'polypeptide(L)' 'MIIYIVNCEFNLTQTLIDCAFQKAADAEAYIDELNSDKAKAIARCKELIALRDSESMVQYLVDEYAIRFGIVAVELK' A
#
# COMPACT_ATOMS: atom_id res chain seq x y z
N MET A 1 -7.28 -18.74 -10.61
CA MET A 1 -7.55 -17.33 -11.04
C MET A 1 -6.47 -16.44 -10.43
N ILE A 2 -5.84 -15.53 -11.17
CA ILE A 2 -4.83 -14.62 -10.59
C ILE A 2 -5.50 -13.31 -10.16
N ILE A 3 -5.20 -12.85 -8.95
CA ILE A 3 -5.51 -11.49 -8.48
C ILE A 3 -4.22 -10.74 -8.15
N TYR A 4 -4.26 -9.43 -8.26
CA TYR A 4 -3.13 -8.53 -8.04
C TYR A 4 -3.41 -7.72 -6.78
N ILE A 5 -2.70 -8.03 -5.69
CA ILE A 5 -2.87 -7.38 -4.40
C ILE A 5 -1.89 -6.22 -4.32
N VAL A 6 -2.41 -5.02 -4.04
CA VAL A 6 -1.62 -3.83 -3.78
C VAL A 6 -1.34 -3.75 -2.28
N ASN A 7 -0.06 -3.59 -1.92
CA ASN A 7 0.40 -3.45 -0.55
C ASN A 7 1.05 -2.08 -0.35
N CYS A 8 0.79 -1.44 0.80
CA CYS A 8 1.68 -0.40 1.33
C CYS A 8 2.85 -1.06 2.06
N GLU A 9 4.07 -0.78 1.63
CA GLU A 9 5.32 -1.10 2.32
C GLU A 9 5.80 0.14 3.09
N PHE A 10 5.99 0.02 4.41
CA PHE A 10 6.42 1.12 5.27
C PHE A 10 7.37 0.63 6.38
N ASN A 11 8.09 1.56 7.01
CA ASN A 11 9.06 1.30 8.08
C ASN A 11 10.06 0.17 7.73
N LEU A 12 10.44 0.10 6.45
CA LEU A 12 11.44 -0.80 5.84
C LEU A 12 11.12 -2.31 5.84
N THR A 13 10.10 -2.80 6.55
CA THR A 13 9.74 -4.23 6.53
C THR A 13 8.26 -4.54 6.80
N GLN A 14 7.41 -3.53 7.03
CA GLN A 14 6.00 -3.76 7.33
C GLN A 14 5.15 -3.61 6.07
N THR A 15 4.16 -4.50 5.92
CA THR A 15 3.25 -4.50 4.78
C THR A 15 1.79 -4.51 5.21
N LEU A 16 0.99 -3.65 4.59
CA LEU A 16 -0.45 -3.58 4.76
C LEU A 16 -1.12 -3.76 3.41
N ILE A 17 -2.10 -4.66 3.34
CA ILE A 17 -2.93 -4.83 2.15
C ILE A 17 -3.82 -3.60 2.01
N ASP A 18 -3.80 -3.00 0.84
CA ASP A 18 -4.68 -1.90 0.48
C ASP A 18 -5.94 -2.43 -0.22
N CYS A 19 -5.73 -3.01 -1.41
CA CYS A 19 -6.81 -3.45 -2.28
C CYS A 19 -6.33 -4.57 -3.22
N ALA A 20 -7.27 -5.16 -3.97
CA ALA A 20 -6.97 -6.20 -4.95
C ALA A 20 -7.67 -5.91 -6.29
N PHE A 21 -6.97 -6.18 -7.38
CA PHE A 21 -7.44 -6.03 -8.75
C PHE A 21 -7.46 -7.37 -9.47
N GLN A 22 -8.37 -7.51 -10.44
CA GLN A 22 -8.41 -8.68 -11.33
C GLN A 22 -7.49 -8.53 -12.55
N LYS A 23 -7.08 -7.30 -12.88
CA LYS A 23 -6.21 -6.97 -14.02
C LYS A 23 -4.93 -6.31 -13.53
N ALA A 24 -3.79 -6.70 -14.10
CA ALA A 24 -2.49 -6.13 -13.77
C ALA A 24 -2.43 -4.62 -14.05
N ALA A 25 -2.93 -4.20 -15.22
CA ALA A 25 -2.88 -2.80 -15.64
C ALA A 25 -3.63 -1.85 -14.70
N ASP A 26 -4.73 -2.30 -14.09
CA ASP A 26 -5.50 -1.48 -13.14
C ASP A 26 -4.71 -1.31 -11.83
N ALA A 27 -4.05 -2.38 -11.36
CA ALA A 27 -3.16 -2.32 -10.19
C ALA A 27 -1.94 -1.44 -10.46
N GLU A 28 -1.33 -1.55 -11.65
CA GLU A 28 -0.18 -0.74 -12.08
C GLU A 28 -0.54 0.74 -12.12
N ALA A 29 -1.64 1.11 -12.77
CA ALA A 29 -2.11 2.49 -12.82
C ALA A 29 -2.37 3.07 -11.42
N TYR A 30 -2.93 2.27 -10.51
CA TYR A 30 -3.20 2.67 -9.13
C TYR A 30 -1.90 2.93 -8.35
N ILE A 31 -0.92 2.02 -8.43
CA ILE A 31 0.36 2.23 -7.73
C ILE A 31 1.18 3.37 -8.36
N ASP A 32 1.06 3.60 -9.67
CA ASP A 32 1.76 4.69 -10.35
C ASP A 32 1.21 6.04 -9.88
N GLU A 33 -0.12 6.18 -9.74
CA GLU A 33 -0.71 7.38 -9.17
C GLU A 33 -0.19 7.63 -7.74
N LEU A 34 -0.23 6.62 -6.87
CA LEU A 34 0.21 6.75 -5.49
C LEU A 34 1.71 7.04 -5.39
N ASN A 35 2.55 6.29 -6.11
CA ASN A 35 4.00 6.43 -6.03
C ASN A 35 4.51 7.71 -6.74
N SER A 36 3.74 8.30 -7.66
CA SER A 36 4.08 9.59 -8.28
C SER A 36 3.95 10.79 -7.33
N ASP A 37 3.15 10.65 -6.27
CA ASP A 37 2.92 11.68 -5.27
C ASP A 37 3.16 11.11 -3.85
N LYS A 38 4.35 11.43 -3.32
CA LYS A 38 4.77 10.96 -1.99
C LYS A 38 3.75 11.33 -0.90
N ALA A 39 3.09 12.49 -0.99
CA ALA A 39 2.11 12.91 0.00
C ALA A 39 0.84 12.04 -0.05
N LYS A 40 0.37 11.68 -1.25
CA LYS A 40 -0.74 10.72 -1.42
C LYS A 40 -0.38 9.34 -0.90
N ALA A 41 0.81 8.82 -1.23
CA ALA A 41 1.26 7.53 -0.71
C ALA A 41 1.30 7.51 0.82
N ILE A 42 1.86 8.57 1.45
CA ILE A 42 1.88 8.72 2.90
C ILE A 42 0.45 8.74 3.47
N ALA A 43 -0.43 9.58 2.91
CA ALA A 43 -1.80 9.71 3.39
C ALA A 43 -2.54 8.37 3.33
N ARG A 44 -2.46 7.66 2.20
CA ARG A 44 -3.11 6.36 2.04
C ARG A 44 -2.58 5.33 3.03
N CYS A 45 -1.27 5.27 3.23
CA CYS A 45 -0.71 4.32 4.19
C CYS A 45 -1.12 4.64 5.64
N LYS A 46 -1.23 5.93 6.01
CA LYS A 46 -1.76 6.35 7.32
C LYS A 46 -3.20 5.88 7.52
N GLU A 47 -4.05 6.00 6.50
CA GLU A 47 -5.42 5.48 6.54
C GLU A 47 -5.45 3.96 6.78
N LEU A 48 -4.62 3.20 6.06
CA LEU A 48 -4.54 1.74 6.21
C LEU A 48 -4.08 1.33 7.62
N ILE A 49 -3.11 2.02 8.20
CA ILE A 49 -2.67 1.80 9.57
C ILE A 49 -3.80 2.09 10.56
N ALA A 50 -4.47 3.23 10.42
CA ALA A 50 -5.56 3.62 11.31
C ALA A 50 -6.69 2.58 11.30
N LEU A 51 -6.99 2.00 10.14
CA LEU A 51 -8.01 0.96 9.98
C LEU A 51 -7.61 -0.39 10.59
N ARG A 52 -6.32 -0.77 10.54
CA ARG A 52 -5.86 -2.11 10.94
C ARG A 52 -5.29 -2.18 12.35
N ASP A 53 -4.48 -1.20 12.75
CA ASP A 53 -3.70 -1.23 13.99
C ASP A 53 -4.06 -0.10 14.98
N SER A 54 -5.15 0.65 14.71
CA SER A 54 -5.61 1.82 15.47
C SER A 54 -4.74 3.08 15.29
N GLU A 55 -5.32 4.26 15.55
CA GLU A 55 -4.70 5.58 15.28
C GLU A 55 -3.34 5.80 15.96
N SER A 56 -3.02 5.05 17.03
CA SER A 56 -1.77 5.16 17.79
C SER A 56 -0.52 4.75 17.00
N MET A 57 -0.67 3.98 15.93
CA MET A 57 0.45 3.55 15.08
C MET A 57 0.81 4.58 13.99
N VAL A 58 -0.12 5.49 13.67
CA VAL A 58 0.03 6.49 12.59
C VAL A 58 1.20 7.45 12.85
N GLN A 59 1.44 7.80 14.11
CA GLN A 59 2.51 8.71 14.52
C GLN A 59 3.93 8.16 14.27
N TYR A 60 4.08 6.84 14.11
CA TYR A 60 5.37 6.19 13.84
C TYR A 60 5.71 6.14 12.36
N LEU A 61 4.80 6.59 11.49
CA LEU A 61 5.05 6.75 10.08
C LEU A 61 5.73 8.11 9.86
N VAL A 62 7.04 8.16 10.15
CA VAL A 62 7.87 9.35 10.01
C VAL A 62 8.28 9.52 8.54
N ASP A 63 8.25 10.74 8.00
CA ASP A 63 8.55 11.06 6.59
C ASP A 63 9.93 10.59 6.09
N GLU A 64 10.83 10.28 7.03
CA GLU A 64 12.16 9.70 6.79
C GLU A 64 12.12 8.23 6.34
N TYR A 65 11.04 7.50 6.66
CA TYR A 65 10.84 6.13 6.18
C TYR A 65 10.24 6.17 4.77
N ALA A 66 10.90 5.48 3.85
CA ALA A 66 10.41 5.32 2.48
C ALA A 66 9.11 4.49 2.50
N ILE A 67 8.00 5.12 2.12
CA ILE A 67 6.75 4.43 1.82
C ILE A 67 6.75 4.11 0.34
N ARG A 68 6.33 2.89 0.00
CA ARG A 68 6.15 2.46 -1.38
C ARG A 68 4.92 1.58 -1.50
N PHE A 69 4.18 1.75 -2.58
CA PHE A 69 3.15 0.79 -2.95
C PHE A 69 3.69 -0.23 -3.96
N GLY A 70 3.45 -1.50 -3.68
CA GLY A 70 3.89 -2.64 -4.49
C GLY A 70 2.74 -3.58 -4.85
N ILE A 71 2.94 -4.40 -5.88
CA ILE A 71 1.95 -5.39 -6.35
C ILE A 71 2.47 -6.80 -6.10
N VAL A 72 1.61 -7.66 -5.55
CA VAL A 72 1.85 -9.10 -5.40
C VAL A 72 0.79 -9.86 -6.19
N ALA A 73 1.21 -10.68 -7.14
CA ALA A 73 0.31 -11.58 -7.87
C ALA A 73 0.03 -12.83 -7.02
N VAL A 74 -1.25 -13.15 -6.82
CA VAL A 74 -1.69 -14.30 -6.03
C VAL A 74 -2.58 -15.19 -6.88
N GLU A 75 -2.24 -16.49 -6.94
CA GLU A 75 -3.06 -17.50 -7.59
C GLU A 75 -4.09 -18.08 -6.61
N LEU A 76 -5.37 -17.82 -6.88
CA LEU A 76 -6.50 -18.42 -6.17
C LEU A 76 -6.77 -19.82 -6.76
N LYS A 77 -6.72 -20.83 -5.88
CA LYS A 77 -7.09 -22.23 -6.14
C LYS A 77 -8.57 -22.46 -5.91
#